data_AF-A0A0M0JFJ7-F1
#
_entry.id   AF-A0A0M0JFJ7-F1
#
_cell.length_a   1.000
_cell.length_b   1.000
_cell.length_c   1.000
_cell.angle_alpha   90.00
_cell.angle_beta   90.00
_cell.angle_gamma   90.00
#
_symmetry.space_group_name_H-M   'P 1'
#
loop_
_entity.id
_entity.type
_entity.pdbx_description
1 polymer ?
#
loop_
_entity_poly.entity_id
_entity_poly.type
_entity_poly.pdbx_seq_one_letter_code
_entity_poly.pdbx_strand_id
1 'polypeptide(L)'
;MGLGINGHALDLAVFQTADPSMPTLCKEDFSSWCLGLHATVAEVATELAKVRLVGGKGGQWGLHDSTGASIVVEYVKGELRVHNNTVGAKNEGIGVMTNDPTWDWQLQNVNNFAALQPSWYNNNDALRRIVPDEPWYPWQTNAYNDEAPRVPEPIGHAYNLLGLPGDGSPPARFIRVFYLRGYALLTVPPKDLNGTLLLGQELLNSVYKVFGTIPGKDARDPLETTPISTLHVTSNSTKQVFYRSRYDMTWRRVDLGRINFAPTAPRRTVEVTKSQFSYIDVTDELL
;
A
#
# COMPACT_ATOMS: atom_id res chain seq x y z
N MET A 1 -21.32 -10.83 5.11
CA MET A 1 -20.18 -10.22 5.83
C MET A 1 -19.09 -9.89 4.83
N GLY A 2 -18.58 -8.65 4.82
CA GLY A 2 -17.65 -8.16 3.81
C GLY A 2 -16.49 -7.42 4.44
N LEU A 3 -15.86 -8.01 5.45
CA LEU A 3 -14.70 -7.47 6.14
C LEU A 3 -13.40 -8.03 5.50
N GLY A 4 -12.43 -7.16 5.29
CA GLY A 4 -11.07 -7.51 4.88
C GLY A 4 -10.07 -6.99 5.90
N ILE A 5 -8.98 -7.73 6.09
CA ILE A 5 -7.90 -7.36 7.00
C ILE A 5 -6.54 -7.67 6.38
N ASN A 6 -5.55 -6.83 6.70
CA ASN A 6 -4.14 -7.06 6.39
C ASN A 6 -3.27 -6.69 7.60
N GLY A 7 -2.37 -7.60 7.99
CA GLY A 7 -1.42 -7.39 9.08
C GLY A 7 -0.05 -6.95 8.54
N HIS A 8 0.57 -5.98 9.18
CA HIS A 8 1.86 -5.42 8.79
C HIS A 8 2.78 -5.30 10.00
N ALA A 9 4.09 -5.40 9.80
CA ALA A 9 5.06 -5.11 10.86
C ALA A 9 4.94 -3.65 11.34
N LEU A 10 5.10 -3.46 12.66
CA LEU A 10 5.21 -2.19 13.35
C LEU A 10 6.05 -2.46 14.59
N ASP A 11 7.37 -2.31 14.51
CA ASP A 11 8.31 -2.68 15.58
C ASP A 11 8.06 -1.92 16.89
N LEU A 12 7.55 -0.69 16.78
CA LEU A 12 7.18 0.15 17.92
C LEU A 12 5.93 -0.33 18.66
N ALA A 13 5.23 -1.35 18.14
CA ALA A 13 4.01 -1.86 18.76
C ALA A 13 4.29 -2.50 20.13
N VAL A 14 3.53 -2.06 21.13
CA VAL A 14 3.52 -2.60 22.49
C VAL A 14 2.07 -2.86 22.86
N PHE A 15 1.75 -4.14 23.03
CA PHE A 15 0.41 -4.61 23.36
C PHE A 15 0.07 -4.44 24.84
N GLN A 16 -1.21 -4.64 25.15
CA GLN A 16 -1.69 -4.60 26.52
C GLN A 16 -1.14 -5.80 27.31
N THR A 17 -1.08 -5.66 28.63
CA THR A 17 -0.90 -6.80 29.55
C THR A 17 -2.23 -7.51 29.78
N ALA A 18 -2.22 -8.77 30.19
CA ALA A 18 -3.44 -9.46 30.60
C ALA A 18 -4.10 -8.78 31.82
N ASP A 19 -5.42 -8.82 31.88
CA ASP A 19 -6.24 -8.35 33.01
C ASP A 19 -7.27 -9.44 33.31
N PRO A 20 -7.24 -10.08 34.49
CA PRO A 20 -8.19 -11.13 34.85
C PRO A 20 -9.66 -10.68 34.85
N SER A 21 -9.93 -9.38 34.90
CA SER A 21 -11.30 -8.83 34.86
C SER A 21 -11.87 -8.66 33.45
N MET A 22 -11.04 -8.83 32.40
CA MET A 22 -11.44 -8.62 31.02
C MET A 22 -11.13 -9.84 30.13
N PRO A 23 -11.95 -10.12 29.11
CA PRO A 23 -11.58 -11.08 28.07
C PRO A 23 -10.25 -10.69 27.42
N THR A 24 -9.40 -11.68 27.20
CA THR A 24 -8.07 -11.50 26.62
C THR A 24 -7.98 -12.22 25.28
N LEU A 25 -7.48 -11.51 24.27
CA LEU A 25 -7.25 -12.02 22.92
C LEU A 25 -5.75 -12.05 22.65
N CYS A 26 -5.27 -13.18 22.14
CA CYS A 26 -3.90 -13.30 21.66
C CYS A 26 -3.75 -12.50 20.36
N LYS A 27 -2.69 -11.71 20.24
CA LYS A 27 -2.34 -10.96 19.02
C LYS A 27 -2.41 -11.85 17.76
N GLU A 28 -1.88 -13.07 17.85
CA GLU A 28 -1.81 -14.01 16.73
C GLU A 28 -3.20 -14.42 16.24
N ASP A 29 -4.23 -14.36 17.09
CA ASP A 29 -5.61 -14.68 16.76
C ASP A 29 -6.41 -13.47 16.27
N PHE A 30 -5.85 -12.25 16.32
CA PHE A 30 -6.58 -11.01 16.04
C PHE A 30 -7.28 -11.00 14.69
N SER A 31 -6.58 -11.43 13.62
CA SER A 31 -7.15 -11.46 12.28
C SER A 31 -8.30 -12.47 12.15
N SER A 32 -8.15 -13.65 12.76
CA SER A 32 -9.19 -14.68 12.78
C SER A 32 -10.40 -14.23 13.60
N TRP A 33 -10.17 -13.57 14.74
CA TRP A 33 -11.21 -13.00 15.57
C TRP A 33 -12.00 -11.90 14.84
N CYS A 34 -11.30 -10.99 14.14
CA CYS A 34 -11.94 -9.97 13.32
C CYS A 34 -12.83 -10.59 12.24
N LEU A 35 -12.26 -11.45 11.38
CA LEU A 35 -12.97 -12.04 10.23
C LEU A 35 -14.04 -13.06 10.62
N GLY A 36 -13.88 -13.75 11.76
CA GLY A 36 -14.78 -14.82 12.20
C GLY A 36 -16.01 -14.33 12.96
N LEU A 37 -15.93 -13.15 13.60
CA LEU A 37 -16.97 -12.67 14.51
C LEU A 37 -17.59 -11.32 14.13
N HIS A 38 -17.07 -10.63 13.10
CA HIS A 38 -17.53 -9.28 12.73
C HIS A 38 -17.78 -9.14 11.24
N ALA A 39 -18.79 -8.35 10.90
CA ALA A 39 -19.19 -8.05 9.53
C ALA A 39 -18.66 -6.69 9.03
N THR A 40 -18.45 -5.73 9.95
CA THR A 40 -18.09 -4.34 9.64
C THR A 40 -16.93 -3.82 10.48
N VAL A 41 -16.28 -2.77 9.98
CA VAL A 41 -15.24 -2.04 10.70
C VAL A 41 -15.77 -1.43 12.01
N ALA A 42 -17.02 -0.95 12.00
CA ALA A 42 -17.67 -0.36 13.17
C ALA A 42 -17.88 -1.38 14.30
N GLU A 43 -18.27 -2.61 13.96
CA GLU A 43 -18.38 -3.71 14.93
C GLU A 43 -17.01 -4.03 15.55
N VAL A 44 -15.96 -4.18 14.73
CA VAL A 44 -14.60 -4.44 15.24
C VAL A 44 -14.14 -3.34 16.18
N ALA A 45 -14.31 -2.06 15.81
CA ALA A 45 -13.91 -0.93 16.64
C ALA A 45 -14.66 -0.91 18.00
N THR A 46 -15.94 -1.29 18.01
CA THR A 46 -16.75 -1.35 19.22
C THR A 46 -16.35 -2.51 20.13
N GLU A 47 -16.11 -3.70 19.57
CA GLU A 47 -15.73 -4.90 20.33
C GLU A 47 -14.28 -4.86 20.82
N LEU A 48 -13.38 -4.19 20.08
CA LEU A 48 -11.99 -3.97 20.50
C LEU A 48 -11.87 -3.25 21.84
N ALA A 49 -12.82 -2.37 22.18
CA ALA A 49 -12.84 -1.68 23.47
C ALA A 49 -13.15 -2.60 24.66
N LYS A 50 -13.65 -3.81 24.40
CA LYS A 50 -14.13 -4.77 25.42
C LYS A 50 -13.17 -5.94 25.65
N VAL A 51 -12.11 -6.04 24.85
CA VAL A 51 -11.13 -7.12 24.93
C VAL A 51 -9.73 -6.53 25.13
N ARG A 52 -8.85 -7.27 25.78
CA ARG A 52 -7.44 -6.91 25.86
C ARG A 52 -6.64 -7.68 24.84
N LEU A 53 -5.95 -6.97 23.95
CA LEU A 53 -5.04 -7.62 23.01
C LEU A 53 -3.66 -7.75 23.65
N VAL A 54 -3.23 -8.99 23.87
CA VAL A 54 -1.96 -9.32 24.51
C VAL A 54 -1.08 -10.11 23.55
N GLY A 55 0.24 -9.98 23.67
CA GLY A 55 1.16 -10.74 22.83
C GLY A 55 2.57 -10.16 22.80
N GLY A 56 3.40 -10.75 21.94
CA GLY A 56 4.76 -10.27 21.68
C GLY A 56 4.76 -8.94 20.90
N LYS A 57 5.92 -8.27 20.85
CA LYS A 57 6.12 -7.01 20.11
C LYS A 57 5.78 -7.13 18.62
N GLY A 58 5.60 -5.99 17.98
CA GLY A 58 5.44 -5.91 16.53
C GLY A 58 3.99 -5.95 16.09
N GLY A 59 3.62 -5.23 15.04
CA GLY A 59 2.37 -5.48 14.32
C GLY A 59 1.35 -4.36 14.39
N GLN A 60 0.68 -4.12 13.27
CA GLN A 60 -0.49 -3.26 13.11
C GLN A 60 -1.41 -3.89 12.07
N TRP A 61 -2.67 -3.47 12.04
CA TRP A 61 -3.65 -4.00 11.09
C TRP A 61 -4.43 -2.90 10.38
N GLY A 62 -4.59 -3.08 9.08
CA GLY A 62 -5.55 -2.34 8.28
C GLY A 62 -6.81 -3.18 8.13
N LEU A 63 -7.97 -2.58 8.39
CA LEU A 63 -9.27 -3.20 8.14
C LEU A 63 -10.05 -2.35 7.15
N HIS A 64 -10.87 -3.00 6.34
CA HIS A 64 -11.84 -2.35 5.46
C HIS A 64 -13.08 -3.22 5.31
N ASP A 65 -14.24 -2.61 5.05
CA ASP A 65 -15.47 -3.36 4.84
C ASP A 65 -16.21 -3.03 3.53
N SER A 66 -17.35 -3.69 3.31
CA SER A 66 -18.15 -3.56 2.10
C SER A 66 -18.83 -2.20 1.94
N THR A 67 -18.84 -1.35 2.97
CA THR A 67 -19.34 0.03 2.91
C THR A 67 -18.29 1.00 2.38
N GLY A 68 -17.02 0.57 2.29
CA GLY A 68 -15.87 1.40 1.97
C GLY A 68 -15.19 2.00 3.21
N ALA A 69 -15.74 1.78 4.41
CA ALA A 69 -15.09 2.17 5.66
C ALA A 69 -13.75 1.45 5.83
N SER A 70 -12.75 2.15 6.36
CA SER A 70 -11.45 1.57 6.68
C SER A 70 -10.86 2.18 7.95
N ILE A 71 -10.16 1.36 8.73
CA ILE A 71 -9.42 1.77 9.91
C ILE A 71 -8.01 1.20 9.92
N VAL A 72 -7.12 1.85 10.66
CA VAL A 72 -5.83 1.30 11.09
C VAL A 72 -5.87 1.09 12.60
N VAL A 73 -5.45 -0.09 13.05
CA VAL A 73 -5.38 -0.48 14.46
C VAL A 73 -3.91 -0.65 14.86
N GLU A 74 -3.46 0.17 15.80
CA GLU A 74 -2.12 0.11 16.38
C GLU A 74 -2.21 -0.05 17.91
N TYR A 75 -1.20 -0.68 18.51
CA TYR A 75 -1.02 -0.69 19.95
C TYR A 75 0.32 -0.04 20.28
N VAL A 76 0.29 1.14 20.87
CA VAL A 76 1.50 1.94 21.13
C VAL A 76 1.61 2.18 22.63
N LYS A 77 2.72 1.79 23.24
CA LYS A 77 2.94 1.86 24.70
C LYS A 77 1.84 1.16 25.53
N GLY A 78 1.25 0.09 25.00
CA GLY A 78 0.17 -0.65 25.67
C GLY A 78 -1.23 -0.08 25.45
N GLU A 79 -1.38 0.97 24.65
CA GLU A 79 -2.65 1.64 24.40
C GLU A 79 -3.17 1.32 23.00
N LEU A 80 -4.45 0.94 22.92
CA LEU A 80 -5.18 0.78 21.66
C LEU A 80 -5.33 2.15 20.98
N ARG A 81 -4.93 2.23 19.71
CA ARG A 81 -5.19 3.36 18.82
C ARG A 81 -5.94 2.86 17.59
N VAL A 82 -7.10 3.46 17.34
CA VAL A 82 -7.93 3.19 16.16
C VAL A 82 -8.02 4.47 15.34
N HIS A 83 -7.50 4.43 14.12
CA HIS A 83 -7.44 5.56 13.21
C HIS A 83 -8.42 5.39 12.07
N ASN A 84 -9.17 6.43 11.72
CA ASN A 84 -10.00 6.41 10.51
C ASN A 84 -9.10 6.52 9.27
N ASN A 85 -9.15 5.49 8.41
CA ASN A 85 -8.38 5.39 7.17
C ASN A 85 -9.31 5.32 5.94
N THR A 86 -10.58 5.68 6.11
CA THR A 86 -11.58 5.71 5.04
C THR A 86 -11.21 6.74 3.98
N VAL A 87 -11.45 6.41 2.70
CA VAL A 87 -11.38 7.35 1.58
C VAL A 87 -12.80 7.65 1.12
N GLY A 88 -13.20 8.92 1.24
CA GLY A 88 -14.51 9.41 0.83
C GLY A 88 -14.68 9.47 -0.68
N ALA A 89 -15.93 9.68 -1.13
CA ALA A 89 -16.31 9.67 -2.54
C ALA A 89 -15.56 10.70 -3.41
N LYS A 90 -15.04 11.78 -2.81
CA LYS A 90 -14.24 12.81 -3.48
C LYS A 90 -12.74 12.59 -3.31
N ASN A 91 -12.32 11.35 -3.05
CA ASN A 91 -10.93 11.01 -2.71
C ASN A 91 -10.44 11.73 -1.43
N GLU A 92 -11.36 11.91 -0.47
CA GLU A 92 -11.10 12.56 0.82
C GLU A 92 -10.60 11.52 1.83
N GLY A 93 -9.32 11.56 2.20
CA GLY A 93 -8.78 10.69 3.24
C GLY A 93 -7.49 9.98 2.84
N ILE A 94 -7.00 9.12 3.73
CA ILE A 94 -5.64 8.58 3.66
C ILE A 94 -5.57 7.23 2.95
N GLY A 95 -6.41 6.25 3.30
CA GLY A 95 -6.49 4.95 2.63
C GLY A 95 -5.19 4.16 2.45
N VAL A 96 -4.14 4.45 3.22
CA VAL A 96 -2.82 3.81 3.10
C VAL A 96 -2.31 3.41 4.49
N MET A 97 -1.65 2.26 4.55
CA MET A 97 -0.91 1.80 5.72
C MET A 97 0.33 1.06 5.23
N THR A 98 1.49 1.24 5.89
CA THR A 98 2.72 0.50 5.57
C THR A 98 3.29 -0.19 6.80
N ASN A 99 4.33 0.35 7.43
CA ASN A 99 4.98 -0.20 8.63
C ASN A 99 5.35 0.99 9.53
N ASP A 100 6.42 0.88 10.32
CA ASP A 100 6.95 1.97 11.13
C ASP A 100 7.21 3.27 10.35
N PRO A 101 7.11 4.46 10.98
CA PRO A 101 6.64 4.71 12.36
C PRO A 101 5.12 4.55 12.53
N THR A 102 4.55 5.09 13.62
CA THR A 102 3.11 5.08 13.87
C THR A 102 2.33 5.79 12.74
N TRP A 103 1.08 5.38 12.53
CA TRP A 103 0.26 5.88 11.42
C TRP A 103 0.03 7.40 11.47
N ASP A 104 -0.12 7.98 12.65
CA ASP A 104 -0.23 9.43 12.85
C ASP A 104 1.04 10.19 12.41
N TRP A 105 2.22 9.61 12.60
CA TRP A 105 3.47 10.16 12.07
C TRP A 105 3.49 10.10 10.54
N GLN A 106 3.04 8.99 9.95
CA GLN A 106 2.95 8.89 8.49
C GLN A 106 2.08 10.01 7.91
N LEU A 107 1.00 10.40 8.60
CA LEU A 107 0.16 11.54 8.21
C LEU A 107 0.90 12.87 8.24
N GLN A 108 1.65 13.12 9.32
CA GLN A 108 2.44 14.35 9.43
C GLN A 108 3.49 14.44 8.31
N ASN A 109 4.08 13.30 7.94
CA ASN A 109 5.07 13.23 6.88
C ASN A 109 4.51 13.60 5.49
N VAL A 110 3.20 13.43 5.24
CA VAL A 110 2.57 13.85 3.96
C VAL A 110 2.79 15.33 3.67
N ASN A 111 2.85 16.18 4.70
CA ASN A 111 3.03 17.63 4.57
C ASN A 111 4.38 18.01 3.93
N ASN A 112 5.40 17.15 4.05
CA ASN A 112 6.71 17.40 3.44
C ASN A 112 6.68 17.32 1.89
N PHE A 113 5.59 16.83 1.31
CA PHE A 113 5.44 16.59 -0.12
C PHE A 113 4.35 17.45 -0.76
N ALA A 114 3.97 18.56 -0.12
CA ALA A 114 2.91 19.46 -0.56
C ALA A 114 3.13 20.10 -1.95
N ALA A 115 4.37 20.07 -2.47
CA ALA A 115 4.72 20.58 -3.79
C ALA A 115 4.38 19.62 -4.94
N LEU A 116 4.11 18.34 -4.64
CA LEU A 116 3.66 17.39 -5.66
C LEU A 116 2.31 17.84 -6.22
N GLN A 117 2.05 17.56 -7.50
CA GLN A 117 0.78 17.92 -8.13
C GLN A 117 0.34 16.90 -9.19
N PRO A 118 -0.98 16.74 -9.43
CA PRO A 118 -1.51 15.84 -10.45
C PRO A 118 -1.37 16.38 -11.88
N SER A 119 -1.09 17.68 -12.03
CA SER A 119 -0.99 18.41 -13.30
C SER A 119 0.45 18.51 -13.81
N TRP A 120 0.60 18.87 -15.09
CA TRP A 120 1.91 19.22 -15.66
C TRP A 120 2.64 20.25 -14.80
N TYR A 121 3.94 20.04 -14.59
CA TYR A 121 4.76 20.98 -13.83
C TYR A 121 4.92 22.28 -14.62
N ASN A 122 4.28 23.35 -14.16
CA ASN A 122 4.44 24.66 -14.77
C ASN A 122 5.64 25.38 -14.15
N ASN A 123 6.76 25.46 -14.88
CA ASN A 123 7.91 26.26 -14.47
C ASN A 123 7.70 27.72 -14.88
N ASN A 124 7.26 28.57 -13.94
CA ASN A 124 7.13 30.01 -14.19
C ASN A 124 8.47 30.71 -14.49
N ASP A 125 9.60 30.06 -14.20
CA ASP A 125 10.95 30.55 -14.54
C ASP A 125 11.41 30.14 -15.95
N ALA A 126 10.62 29.38 -16.72
CA ALA A 126 10.96 29.02 -18.11
C ALA A 126 11.17 30.24 -19.04
N LEU A 127 10.67 31.42 -18.65
CA LEU A 127 10.88 32.68 -19.36
C LEU A 127 12.15 33.44 -18.90
N ARG A 128 12.77 33.04 -17.79
CA ARG A 128 14.04 33.62 -17.35
C ARG A 128 15.14 33.13 -18.28
N ARG A 129 15.90 34.06 -18.83
CA ARG A 129 17.10 33.79 -19.61
C ARG A 129 18.29 33.97 -18.69
N ILE A 130 19.23 33.02 -18.74
CA ILE A 130 20.56 33.25 -18.18
C ILE A 130 21.32 34.00 -19.28
N VAL A 131 21.69 35.26 -19.03
CA VAL A 131 22.59 36.02 -19.91
C VAL A 131 23.98 35.88 -19.30
N PRO A 132 24.85 35.02 -19.84
CA PRO A 132 26.19 34.90 -19.31
C PRO A 132 27.06 35.97 -19.96
N ASP A 133 27.40 37.02 -19.21
CA ASP A 133 28.45 37.97 -19.62
C ASP A 133 29.87 37.44 -19.27
N GLU A 134 29.98 36.20 -18.78
CA GLU A 134 31.19 35.62 -18.21
C GLU A 134 31.88 34.59 -19.13
N PRO A 135 33.15 34.83 -19.57
CA PRO A 135 33.88 33.95 -20.47
C PRO A 135 34.18 32.54 -19.95
N TRP A 136 34.06 32.32 -18.64
CA TRP A 136 34.39 31.04 -17.99
C TRP A 136 33.17 30.21 -17.63
N TYR A 137 31.97 30.62 -18.05
CA TYR A 137 30.74 29.93 -17.69
C TYR A 137 30.51 28.70 -18.59
N PRO A 138 30.59 27.47 -18.06
CA PRO A 138 30.64 26.27 -18.88
C PRO A 138 29.22 25.73 -19.08
N TRP A 139 28.52 26.07 -20.17
CA TRP A 139 27.32 25.31 -20.52
C TRP A 139 27.30 24.81 -21.95
N GLN A 140 27.41 23.48 -22.06
CA GLN A 140 26.54 22.64 -22.89
C GLN A 140 25.34 22.22 -22.03
N THR A 141 24.21 22.93 -22.05
CA THR A 141 22.97 22.47 -21.37
C THR A 141 21.81 22.21 -22.31
N ASN A 142 21.90 22.60 -23.57
CA ASN A 142 20.93 22.16 -24.56
C ASN A 142 21.37 20.78 -25.08
N ALA A 143 20.84 19.72 -24.46
CA ALA A 143 21.02 18.36 -24.96
C ALA A 143 20.40 18.13 -26.36
N TYR A 144 19.66 19.11 -26.90
CA TYR A 144 18.84 18.95 -28.11
C TYR A 144 18.91 20.10 -29.15
N ASN A 145 19.58 21.23 -28.91
CA ASN A 145 19.78 22.28 -29.93
C ASN A 145 20.97 23.24 -29.65
N ASP A 146 21.48 23.93 -30.68
CA ASP A 146 22.60 24.89 -30.60
C ASP A 146 22.17 26.31 -30.14
N GLU A 147 21.05 26.44 -29.42
CA GLU A 147 20.56 27.75 -28.95
C GLU A 147 21.25 28.23 -27.67
N ALA A 148 21.11 29.52 -27.35
CA ALA A 148 21.60 30.11 -26.09
C ALA A 148 21.02 29.39 -24.85
N PRO A 149 21.77 29.28 -23.73
CA PRO A 149 21.31 28.58 -22.54
C PRO A 149 20.06 29.23 -21.94
N ARG A 150 19.03 28.41 -21.71
CA ARG A 150 17.78 28.81 -21.02
C ARG A 150 17.84 28.39 -19.55
N VAL A 151 17.03 29.00 -18.69
CA VAL A 151 16.82 28.47 -17.34
C VAL A 151 16.27 27.03 -17.46
N PRO A 152 16.77 26.05 -16.66
CA PRO A 152 16.36 24.66 -16.78
C PRO A 152 14.84 24.48 -16.74
N GLU A 153 14.30 23.78 -17.73
CA GLU A 153 12.90 23.39 -17.82
C GLU A 153 12.76 21.86 -17.75
N PRO A 154 11.57 21.32 -17.43
CA PRO A 154 11.33 19.88 -17.54
C PRO A 154 11.67 19.39 -18.96
N ILE A 155 12.71 18.56 -19.09
CA ILE A 155 13.15 17.98 -20.38
C ILE A 155 12.32 16.75 -20.78
N GLY A 156 11.28 16.41 -20.03
CA GLY A 156 10.44 15.24 -20.26
C GLY A 156 9.20 15.20 -19.36
N HIS A 157 8.52 14.06 -19.34
CA HIS A 157 7.33 13.83 -18.52
C HIS A 157 7.68 13.51 -17.05
N ALA A 158 6.66 13.45 -16.20
CA ALA A 158 6.74 13.04 -14.78
C ALA A 158 7.45 14.00 -13.81
N TYR A 159 7.92 15.17 -14.26
CA TYR A 159 8.48 16.20 -13.37
C TYR A 159 7.45 16.77 -12.38
N ASN A 160 6.14 16.55 -12.58
CA ASN A 160 5.11 16.84 -11.60
C ASN A 160 5.19 15.98 -10.31
N LEU A 161 5.93 14.86 -10.38
CA LEU A 161 6.24 13.99 -9.26
C LEU A 161 7.66 14.18 -8.72
N LEU A 162 8.38 15.23 -9.15
CA LEU A 162 9.73 15.49 -8.65
C LEU A 162 9.71 15.66 -7.13
N GLY A 163 10.55 14.90 -6.42
CA GLY A 163 10.57 14.83 -4.97
C GLY A 163 9.80 13.65 -4.38
N LEU A 164 9.02 12.90 -5.18
CA LEU A 164 8.41 11.66 -4.71
C LEU A 164 9.51 10.64 -4.38
N PRO A 165 9.54 10.08 -3.15
CA PRO A 165 10.65 9.24 -2.71
C PRO A 165 10.64 7.89 -3.43
N GLY A 166 11.82 7.41 -3.84
CA GLY A 166 12.04 6.21 -4.65
C GLY A 166 12.55 4.97 -3.88
N ASP A 167 12.95 5.13 -2.62
CA ASP A 167 13.51 4.04 -1.81
C ASP A 167 12.44 3.07 -1.25
N GLY A 168 12.90 1.98 -0.63
CA GLY A 168 12.06 0.90 -0.11
C GLY A 168 11.52 1.10 1.32
N SER A 169 11.85 2.22 1.98
CA SER A 169 11.45 2.47 3.37
C SER A 169 9.92 2.55 3.53
N PRO A 170 9.37 2.23 4.71
CA PRO A 170 7.93 2.34 4.91
C PRO A 170 7.36 3.75 4.71
N PRO A 171 8.02 4.84 5.17
CA PRO A 171 7.60 6.21 4.85
C PRO A 171 7.59 6.49 3.35
N ALA A 172 8.63 6.10 2.61
CA ALA A 172 8.69 6.33 1.17
C ALA A 172 7.57 5.59 0.42
N ARG A 173 7.32 4.32 0.76
CA ARG A 173 6.21 3.54 0.20
C ARG A 173 4.84 4.12 0.55
N PHE A 174 4.67 4.64 1.77
CA PHE A 174 3.43 5.30 2.20
C PHE A 174 3.14 6.53 1.33
N ILE A 175 4.12 7.43 1.22
CA ILE A 175 4.03 8.65 0.42
C ILE A 175 3.77 8.32 -1.05
N ARG A 176 4.52 7.36 -1.61
CA ARG A 176 4.36 6.94 -3.01
C ARG A 176 2.95 6.45 -3.30
N VAL A 177 2.43 5.51 -2.52
CA VAL A 177 1.08 4.98 -2.74
C VAL A 177 0.01 6.03 -2.49
N PHE A 178 0.17 6.87 -1.45
CA PHE A 178 -0.80 7.92 -1.14
C PHE A 178 -0.98 8.90 -2.30
N TYR A 179 0.12 9.49 -2.80
CA TYR A 179 0.06 10.46 -3.88
C TYR A 179 -0.32 9.82 -5.22
N LEU A 180 0.25 8.67 -5.59
CA LEU A 180 -0.08 8.00 -6.85
C LEU A 180 -1.55 7.57 -6.90
N ARG A 181 -2.09 6.99 -5.82
CA ARG A 181 -3.51 6.64 -5.74
C ARG A 181 -4.36 7.91 -5.84
N GLY A 182 -4.01 8.94 -5.08
CA GLY A 182 -4.76 10.19 -5.08
C GLY A 182 -4.85 10.82 -6.47
N TYR A 183 -3.74 10.88 -7.19
CA TYR A 183 -3.72 11.45 -8.54
C TYR A 183 -4.45 10.57 -9.54
N ALA A 184 -4.28 9.25 -9.48
CA ALA A 184 -5.03 8.34 -10.34
C ALA A 184 -6.55 8.50 -10.16
N LEU A 185 -7.03 8.55 -8.92
CA LEU A 185 -8.46 8.73 -8.62
C LEU A 185 -9.00 10.10 -9.03
N LEU A 186 -8.18 11.16 -8.98
CA LEU A 186 -8.57 12.51 -9.41
C LEU A 186 -8.61 12.65 -10.94
N THR A 187 -7.67 12.01 -11.64
CA THR A 187 -7.47 12.20 -13.08
C THR A 187 -8.24 11.20 -13.93
N VAL A 188 -8.19 9.91 -13.57
CA VAL A 188 -8.81 8.81 -14.31
C VAL A 188 -9.37 7.78 -13.31
N PRO A 189 -10.45 8.10 -12.57
CA PRO A 189 -11.03 7.16 -11.61
C PRO A 189 -11.49 5.86 -12.30
N PRO A 190 -11.24 4.69 -11.70
CA PRO A 190 -11.70 3.42 -12.26
C PRO A 190 -13.23 3.37 -12.29
N LYS A 191 -13.78 2.89 -13.41
CA LYS A 191 -15.24 2.85 -13.65
C LYS A 191 -15.89 1.54 -13.19
N ASP A 192 -15.08 0.50 -13.05
CA ASP A 192 -15.52 -0.86 -12.74
C ASP A 192 -14.47 -1.62 -11.92
N LEU A 193 -14.79 -2.88 -11.60
CA LEU A 193 -13.89 -3.76 -10.87
C LEU A 193 -12.58 -4.00 -11.63
N ASN A 194 -12.62 -4.13 -12.96
CA ASN A 194 -11.41 -4.41 -13.75
C ASN A 194 -10.42 -3.24 -13.68
N GLY A 195 -10.90 -2.01 -13.88
CA GLY A 195 -10.07 -0.80 -13.70
C GLY A 195 -9.56 -0.65 -12.27
N THR A 196 -10.35 -1.04 -11.28
CA THR A 196 -9.93 -1.00 -9.86
C THR A 196 -8.82 -2.01 -9.57
N LEU A 197 -8.93 -3.23 -10.09
CA LEU A 197 -7.88 -4.26 -9.96
C LEU A 197 -6.60 -3.85 -10.68
N LEU A 198 -6.72 -3.23 -11.86
CA LEU A 198 -5.59 -2.71 -12.62
C LEU A 198 -4.85 -1.61 -11.85
N LEU A 199 -5.58 -0.60 -11.34
CA LEU A 199 -4.99 0.45 -10.52
C LEU A 199 -4.33 -0.14 -9.25
N GLY A 200 -4.98 -1.10 -8.59
CA GLY A 200 -4.41 -1.80 -7.45
C GLY A 200 -3.09 -2.49 -7.79
N GLN A 201 -3.00 -3.18 -8.93
CA GLN A 201 -1.77 -3.79 -9.42
C GLN A 201 -0.66 -2.74 -9.65
N GLU A 202 -0.96 -1.64 -10.32
CA GLU A 202 0.01 -0.59 -10.64
C GLU A 202 0.56 0.08 -9.37
N LEU A 203 -0.31 0.36 -8.40
CA LEU A 203 0.08 0.89 -7.09
C LEU A 203 0.98 -0.10 -6.33
N LEU A 204 0.65 -1.39 -6.32
CA LEU A 204 1.50 -2.41 -5.69
C LEU A 204 2.84 -2.57 -6.39
N ASN A 205 2.88 -2.47 -7.72
CA ASN A 205 4.12 -2.47 -8.50
C ASN A 205 5.01 -1.28 -8.15
N SER A 206 4.42 -0.10 -7.89
CA SER A 206 5.17 1.11 -7.54
C SER A 206 6.01 0.96 -6.26
N VAL A 207 5.65 0.02 -5.38
CA VAL A 207 6.32 -0.24 -4.10
C VAL A 207 6.89 -1.65 -3.99
N TYR A 208 7.05 -2.34 -5.13
CA TYR A 208 7.59 -3.68 -5.19
C TYR A 208 9.07 -3.72 -4.77
N LYS A 209 9.43 -4.64 -3.87
CA LYS A 209 10.81 -4.80 -3.40
C LYS A 209 11.55 -5.79 -4.30
N VAL A 210 12.52 -5.28 -5.06
CA VAL A 210 13.40 -6.08 -5.92
C VAL A 210 14.34 -6.91 -5.05
N PHE A 211 14.48 -8.20 -5.38
CA PHE A 211 15.38 -9.09 -4.63
C PHE A 211 16.84 -8.66 -4.79
N GLY A 212 17.54 -8.61 -3.66
CA GLY A 212 18.95 -8.21 -3.60
C GLY A 212 19.18 -6.71 -3.40
N THR A 213 18.14 -5.86 -3.38
CA THR A 213 18.31 -4.41 -3.21
C THR A 213 18.05 -3.92 -1.78
N ILE A 214 17.41 -4.73 -0.94
CA ILE A 214 17.04 -4.36 0.43
C ILE A 214 17.56 -5.42 1.40
N PRO A 215 18.56 -5.09 2.25
CA PRO A 215 19.03 -6.01 3.28
C PRO A 215 17.96 -6.18 4.36
N GLY A 216 17.85 -7.38 4.91
CA GLY A 216 17.05 -7.64 6.10
C GLY A 216 17.82 -7.35 7.39
N LYS A 217 17.14 -7.52 8.53
CA LYS A 217 17.64 -7.07 9.84
C LYS A 217 18.64 -8.03 10.48
N ASP A 218 18.56 -9.32 10.18
CA ASP A 218 19.44 -10.34 10.75
C ASP A 218 19.76 -11.47 9.75
N ALA A 219 20.74 -12.30 10.08
CA ALA A 219 21.25 -13.36 9.18
C ALA A 219 20.21 -14.45 8.82
N ARG A 220 19.11 -14.58 9.59
CA ARG A 220 18.04 -15.56 9.32
C ARG A 220 17.05 -15.05 8.27
N ASP A 221 16.97 -13.74 8.09
CA ASP A 221 16.22 -13.10 7.01
C ASP A 221 17.09 -12.01 6.38
N PRO A 222 18.09 -12.41 5.56
CA PRO A 222 19.14 -11.49 5.11
C PRO A 222 18.68 -10.50 4.03
N LEU A 223 17.54 -10.75 3.38
CA LEU A 223 17.05 -9.94 2.26
C LEU A 223 15.54 -9.77 2.31
N GLU A 224 15.11 -8.51 2.25
CA GLU A 224 13.72 -8.11 2.21
C GLU A 224 13.17 -8.16 0.78
N THR A 225 11.98 -8.74 0.61
CA THR A 225 11.37 -8.93 -0.72
C THR A 225 9.86 -8.73 -0.68
N THR A 226 9.22 -8.69 -1.85
CA THR A 226 7.77 -8.84 -1.98
C THR A 226 7.49 -10.28 -2.44
N PRO A 227 7.31 -11.25 -1.53
CA PRO A 227 7.14 -12.65 -1.92
C PRO A 227 5.77 -12.91 -2.58
N ILE A 228 4.73 -12.24 -2.08
CA ILE A 228 3.34 -12.38 -2.48
C ILE A 228 2.72 -10.97 -2.54
N SER A 229 1.78 -10.77 -3.45
CA SER A 229 0.88 -9.61 -3.46
C SER A 229 -0.56 -10.10 -3.48
N THR A 230 -1.45 -9.42 -2.76
CA THR A 230 -2.89 -9.74 -2.74
C THR A 230 -3.75 -8.51 -3.02
N LEU A 231 -4.93 -8.74 -3.61
CA LEU A 231 -6.00 -7.74 -3.72
C LEU A 231 -7.28 -8.37 -3.17
N HIS A 232 -7.96 -7.67 -2.26
CA HIS A 232 -9.16 -8.18 -1.61
C HIS A 232 -10.37 -7.37 -2.10
N VAL A 233 -11.38 -8.07 -2.62
CA VAL A 233 -12.67 -7.49 -3.03
C VAL A 233 -13.69 -7.92 -2.00
N THR A 234 -14.15 -6.98 -1.18
CA THR A 234 -14.98 -7.27 0.01
C THR A 234 -16.45 -6.87 -0.16
N SER A 235 -16.91 -6.58 -1.38
CA SER A 235 -18.28 -6.11 -1.62
C SER A 235 -19.34 -7.11 -1.14
N ASN A 236 -20.57 -6.63 -0.91
CA ASN A 236 -21.66 -7.49 -0.46
C ASN A 236 -22.06 -8.53 -1.51
N SER A 237 -21.95 -8.20 -2.80
CA SER A 237 -22.29 -9.08 -3.92
C SER A 237 -21.11 -9.92 -4.43
N THR A 238 -19.87 -9.59 -4.09
CA THR A 238 -18.68 -10.27 -4.61
C THR A 238 -17.58 -10.30 -3.56
N LYS A 239 -17.09 -11.51 -3.26
CA LYS A 239 -16.05 -11.75 -2.25
C LYS A 239 -14.92 -12.51 -2.87
N GLN A 240 -13.87 -11.81 -3.25
CA GLN A 240 -12.77 -12.39 -4.01
C GLN A 240 -11.44 -12.00 -3.38
N VAL A 241 -10.51 -12.96 -3.36
CA VAL A 241 -9.12 -12.71 -3.03
C VAL A 241 -8.31 -13.02 -4.28
N PHE A 242 -7.57 -12.03 -4.76
CA PHE A 242 -6.60 -12.21 -5.81
C PHE A 242 -5.22 -12.32 -5.19
N TYR A 243 -4.38 -13.19 -5.73
CA TYR A 243 -2.99 -13.30 -5.32
C TYR A 243 -2.07 -13.59 -6.50
N ARG A 244 -0.83 -13.16 -6.37
CA ARG A 244 0.29 -13.54 -7.24
C ARG A 244 1.56 -13.63 -6.41
N SER A 245 2.58 -14.28 -6.95
CA SER A 245 3.88 -14.41 -6.28
C SER A 245 4.97 -13.78 -7.11
N ARG A 246 6.12 -13.52 -6.49
CA ARG A 246 7.32 -13.06 -7.20
C ARG A 246 7.77 -13.99 -8.34
N TYR A 247 7.43 -15.27 -8.28
CA TYR A 247 7.80 -16.27 -9.28
C TYR A 247 6.76 -16.42 -10.38
N ASP A 248 5.52 -15.99 -10.12
CA ASP A 248 4.43 -16.04 -11.09
C ASP A 248 3.53 -14.84 -10.85
N MET A 249 3.73 -13.84 -11.70
CA MET A 249 3.06 -12.54 -11.65
C MET A 249 1.64 -12.57 -12.23
N THR A 250 1.18 -13.73 -12.73
CA THR A 250 -0.21 -13.93 -13.15
C THR A 250 -1.11 -13.94 -11.92
N TRP A 251 -2.10 -13.05 -11.90
CA TRP A 251 -3.10 -13.02 -10.83
C TRP A 251 -3.97 -14.27 -10.86
N ARG A 252 -4.07 -14.92 -9.71
CA ARG A 252 -5.01 -16.01 -9.43
C ARG A 252 -6.13 -15.46 -8.58
N ARG A 253 -7.33 -15.99 -8.74
CA ARG A 253 -8.53 -15.55 -8.02
C ARG A 253 -9.12 -16.70 -7.23
N VAL A 254 -9.39 -16.47 -5.96
CA VAL A 254 -10.25 -17.29 -5.11
C VAL A 254 -11.58 -16.57 -4.95
N ASP A 255 -12.66 -17.19 -5.42
CA ASP A 255 -14.03 -16.71 -5.24
C ASP A 255 -14.63 -17.33 -3.97
N LEU A 256 -14.71 -16.53 -2.91
CA LEU A 256 -15.18 -16.97 -1.61
C LEU A 256 -16.68 -17.28 -1.63
N GLY A 257 -17.46 -16.69 -2.54
CA GLY A 257 -18.89 -17.00 -2.68
C GLY A 257 -19.15 -18.45 -3.12
N ARG A 258 -18.13 -19.14 -3.63
CA ARG A 258 -18.20 -20.53 -4.11
C ARG A 258 -17.64 -21.55 -3.09
N ILE A 259 -17.26 -21.11 -1.89
CA ILE A 259 -16.67 -21.94 -0.85
C ILE A 259 -17.69 -22.20 0.26
N ASN A 260 -17.78 -23.45 0.72
CA ASN A 260 -18.61 -23.81 1.88
C ASN A 260 -17.86 -23.49 3.19
N PHE A 261 -18.40 -22.56 3.97
CA PHE A 261 -17.87 -22.16 5.28
C PHE A 261 -18.68 -22.71 6.47
N ALA A 262 -19.54 -23.72 6.27
CA ALA A 262 -20.22 -24.38 7.38
C ALA A 262 -19.20 -24.88 8.43
N PRO A 263 -19.51 -24.86 9.74
CA PRO A 263 -18.55 -25.27 10.78
C PRO A 263 -17.98 -26.69 10.62
N THR A 264 -18.71 -27.57 9.94
CA THR A 264 -18.31 -28.96 9.64
C THR A 264 -17.57 -29.12 8.31
N ALA A 265 -17.47 -28.05 7.50
CA ALA A 265 -16.77 -28.10 6.22
C ALA A 265 -15.26 -28.25 6.45
N PRO A 266 -14.56 -29.06 5.65
CA PRO A 266 -13.12 -29.22 5.78
C PRO A 266 -12.39 -27.93 5.38
N ARG A 267 -11.32 -27.60 6.10
CA ARG A 267 -10.42 -26.49 5.75
C ARG A 267 -9.86 -26.72 4.34
N ARG A 268 -9.86 -25.66 3.53
CA ARG A 268 -9.27 -25.64 2.19
C ARG A 268 -8.01 -24.79 2.20
N THR A 269 -7.03 -25.19 1.41
CA THR A 269 -5.77 -24.47 1.20
C THR A 269 -5.43 -24.46 -0.28
N VAL A 270 -4.65 -23.48 -0.71
CA VAL A 270 -4.09 -23.38 -2.05
C VAL A 270 -2.64 -22.99 -1.95
N GLU A 271 -1.80 -23.52 -2.84
CA GLU A 271 -0.41 -23.11 -2.95
C GLU A 271 -0.32 -21.68 -3.49
N VAL A 272 0.47 -20.84 -2.82
CA VAL A 272 0.59 -19.40 -3.13
C VAL A 272 1.94 -19.01 -3.72
N THR A 273 2.97 -19.83 -3.54
CA THR A 273 4.34 -19.58 -4.02
C THR A 273 4.80 -20.73 -4.90
N LYS A 274 5.50 -20.42 -5.99
CA LYS A 274 6.24 -21.40 -6.80
C LYS A 274 7.74 -21.31 -6.51
N SER A 275 8.53 -22.26 -7.00
CA SER A 275 10.01 -22.24 -6.93
C SER A 275 10.69 -21.83 -8.23
N GLN A 276 9.94 -21.66 -9.33
CA GLN A 276 10.46 -21.36 -10.67
C GLN A 276 9.70 -20.20 -11.31
N PHE A 277 10.39 -19.45 -12.17
CA PHE A 277 9.80 -18.38 -12.96
C PHE A 277 8.73 -18.93 -13.90
N SER A 278 7.54 -18.32 -13.87
CA SER A 278 6.38 -18.74 -14.66
C SER A 278 6.12 -17.80 -15.81
N TYR A 279 5.80 -18.36 -16.98
CA TYR A 279 5.40 -17.67 -18.19
C TYR A 279 4.30 -18.46 -18.91
N ILE A 280 3.58 -17.79 -19.82
CA ILE A 280 2.64 -18.44 -20.75
C ILE A 280 3.35 -18.46 -22.09
N ASP A 281 3.60 -19.65 -22.62
CA ASP A 281 4.14 -19.80 -23.98
C ASP A 281 2.99 -19.63 -24.96
N VAL A 282 3.08 -18.59 -25.80
CA VAL A 282 2.06 -18.24 -26.81
C VAL A 282 2.55 -18.54 -28.23
N THR A 283 3.66 -19.29 -28.38
CA THR A 283 4.25 -19.60 -29.69
C THR A 283 3.24 -20.28 -30.60
N ASP A 284 2.45 -21.22 -30.06
CA ASP A 284 1.43 -21.96 -30.82
C ASP A 284 0.23 -21.08 -31.25
N GLU A 285 0.05 -19.88 -30.68
CA GLU A 285 -0.97 -18.92 -31.16
C GLU A 285 -0.54 -18.19 -32.44
N LEU A 286 0.73 -18.33 -32.84
CA LEU A 286 1.34 -17.67 -33.99
C LEU A 286 1.67 -18.64 -35.14
N LEU A 287 1.53 -19.95 -34.93
CA LEU A 287 1.74 -21.01 -35.94
C LEU A 287 0.43 -21.33 -36.67
#